data_AF-A0A5N1BNJ0-F1
#
_entry.id   AF-A0A5N1BNJ0-F1
#
_cell.length_a   1.000
_cell.length_b   1.000
_cell.length_c   1.000
_cell.angle_alpha   90.00
_cell.angle_beta   90.00
_cell.angle_gamma   90.00
#
_symmetry.space_group_name_H-M   'P 1'
#
loop_
_entity.id
_entity.type
_entity.pdbx_description
1 polymer ?
#
loop_
_entity_poly.entity_id
_entity_poly.type
_entity_poly.pdbx_seq_one_letter_code
_entity_poly.pdbx_strand_id
1 'polypeptide(L)'
;MMRKYVNKLDDDFRQNSFALSMDIQSDSSPTKPLLHKEARFLIIISGQGKIKINNTDYIMKAGHIIALLPFEVSEIVEITERVTYYLLVYNFDRIKFLMKDYLNIDKESFDLFNYLENNPCKKISPKGRYQVKQILTDLREEVGLISTHTNQLFHDHQELSTIRSLLKLAEFIILYQRENQQISNYTPSYKEIFAYLFYNASKSLHLDEVANIFFLDSQSLEAGIQAYVGISFKEVLQRIRVFKWLHLQENTELNQEEISLLLNYPYSQEIQEESKKIQYLSPKECESYWQLIEAITPIALKELQPKILEFTYSHFTDALTIEHLSQRFSLSPQDINSQLIAYTERNFQNLVTHLRIKSVCQRLQAGNKDLKEIAKETGFIHENKLQRSFYTIMQMTPDAYWEKYKQEKSSS
;
A
#
# COMPACT_ATOMS: atom_id res chain seq x y z
N MET A 1 44.24 6.90 27.97
CA MET A 1 43.30 5.76 28.15
C MET A 1 42.54 5.38 26.88
N MET A 2 42.15 6.31 26.00
CA MET A 2 41.41 6.00 24.74
C MET A 2 42.15 5.08 23.73
N ARG A 3 43.49 5.15 23.64
CA ARG A 3 44.29 4.28 22.73
C ARG A 3 44.17 2.78 23.00
N LYS A 4 43.87 2.37 24.25
CA LYS A 4 43.65 0.96 24.57
C LYS A 4 42.28 0.46 24.11
N TYR A 5 41.30 1.33 23.88
CA TYR A 5 39.95 0.94 23.48
C TYR A 5 39.81 0.74 21.97
N VAL A 6 40.42 1.59 21.14
CA VAL A 6 40.36 1.45 19.67
C VAL A 6 41.10 0.20 19.19
N ASN A 7 42.28 -0.12 19.75
CA ASN A 7 42.99 -1.36 19.42
C ASN A 7 42.26 -2.60 19.94
N LYS A 8 41.53 -2.49 21.07
CA LYS A 8 40.75 -3.59 21.63
C LYS A 8 39.45 -3.84 20.87
N LEU A 9 38.83 -2.81 20.27
CA LEU A 9 37.72 -2.95 19.33
C LEU A 9 38.13 -3.76 18.10
N ASP A 10 39.31 -3.48 17.55
CA ASP A 10 39.89 -4.21 16.41
C ASP A 10 40.25 -5.68 16.75
N ASP A 11 40.69 -5.95 17.99
CA ASP A 11 41.05 -7.30 18.47
C ASP A 11 39.81 -8.13 18.90
N ASP A 12 38.81 -7.52 19.53
CA ASP A 12 37.55 -8.19 19.91
C ASP A 12 36.68 -8.52 18.68
N PHE A 13 36.75 -7.72 17.59
CA PHE A 13 36.11 -8.06 16.31
C PHE A 13 36.69 -9.31 15.65
N ARG A 14 37.96 -9.64 15.94
CA ARG A 14 38.62 -10.85 15.43
C ARG A 14 38.26 -12.10 16.23
N GLN A 15 37.95 -11.94 17.51
CA GLN A 15 37.62 -13.06 18.41
C GLN A 15 36.11 -13.31 18.52
N ASN A 16 35.27 -12.30 18.29
CA ASN A 16 33.81 -12.44 18.28
C ASN A 16 33.20 -12.02 16.94
N SER A 17 32.39 -12.92 16.39
CA SER A 17 31.74 -12.87 15.07
C SER A 17 30.61 -11.84 14.95
N PHE A 18 30.81 -10.58 15.34
CA PHE A 18 29.75 -9.57 15.24
C PHE A 18 29.68 -8.97 13.83
N ALA A 19 28.47 -8.91 13.27
CA ALA A 19 28.24 -8.34 11.93
C ALA A 19 28.28 -6.80 11.92
N LEU A 20 27.98 -6.19 13.08
CA LEU A 20 27.83 -4.75 13.30
C LEU A 20 28.05 -4.44 14.78
N SER A 21 28.54 -3.25 15.08
CA SER A 21 28.62 -2.69 16.42
C SER A 21 28.32 -1.20 16.46
N MET A 22 27.82 -0.73 17.61
CA MET A 22 27.50 0.68 17.83
C MET A 22 28.15 1.20 19.11
N ASP A 23 28.60 2.45 19.07
CA ASP A 23 29.10 3.18 20.24
C ASP A 23 28.79 4.69 20.14
N ILE A 24 29.02 5.42 21.24
CA ILE A 24 28.95 6.89 21.28
C ILE A 24 30.33 7.42 21.61
N GLN A 25 30.86 8.32 20.77
CA GLN A 25 32.16 8.94 20.97
C GLN A 25 32.06 10.46 21.09
N SER A 26 33.04 11.03 21.80
CA SER A 26 33.21 12.47 21.98
C SER A 26 34.67 12.84 21.82
N ASP A 27 34.95 13.74 20.88
CA ASP A 27 36.28 14.28 20.65
C ASP A 27 36.31 15.78 20.95
N SER A 28 37.30 16.20 21.75
CA SER A 28 37.50 17.60 22.17
C SER A 28 38.80 18.22 21.62
N SER A 29 39.65 17.41 20.98
CA SER A 29 40.89 17.87 20.35
C SER A 29 41.16 17.10 19.05
N PRO A 30 41.95 17.66 18.12
CA PRO A 30 42.40 16.96 16.92
C PRO A 30 42.98 15.57 17.21
N THR A 31 42.76 14.63 16.31
CA THR A 31 43.24 13.26 16.42
C THR A 31 44.46 13.04 15.53
N LYS A 32 45.18 11.93 15.74
CA LYS A 32 46.23 11.51 14.82
C LYS A 32 45.61 10.70 13.67
N PRO A 33 46.24 10.69 12.48
CA PRO A 33 45.81 9.84 11.38
C PRO A 33 45.63 8.39 11.82
N LEU A 34 44.48 7.82 11.50
CA LEU A 34 44.07 6.47 11.84
C LEU A 34 43.67 5.70 10.58
N LEU A 35 44.26 4.52 10.38
CA LEU A 35 43.85 3.58 9.34
C LEU A 35 42.68 2.73 9.86
N HIS A 36 41.58 2.73 9.12
CA HIS A 36 40.37 1.99 9.46
C HIS A 36 40.36 0.63 8.77
N LYS A 37 40.33 -0.49 9.49
CA LYS A 37 40.23 -1.82 8.84
C LYS A 37 38.80 -2.19 8.42
N GLU A 38 37.83 -1.71 9.19
CA GLU A 38 36.39 -1.96 8.97
C GLU A 38 35.70 -0.67 8.57
N ALA A 39 34.59 -0.80 7.84
CA ALA A 39 33.78 0.35 7.42
C ALA A 39 33.04 0.95 8.62
N ARG A 40 32.85 2.27 8.59
CA ARG A 40 32.25 3.01 9.69
C ARG A 40 31.33 4.12 9.19
N PHE A 41 30.25 4.36 9.91
CA PHE A 41 29.51 5.61 9.82
C PHE A 41 29.67 6.41 11.12
N LEU A 42 29.96 7.70 10.97
CA LEU A 42 29.96 8.68 12.04
C LEU A 42 28.74 9.57 11.88
N ILE A 43 27.74 9.41 12.76
CA ILE A 43 26.51 10.19 12.73
C ILE A 43 26.62 11.32 13.77
N ILE A 44 26.83 12.55 13.29
CA ILE A 44 27.15 13.70 14.16
C ILE A 44 25.89 14.21 14.87
N ILE A 45 25.91 14.17 16.20
CA ILE A 45 24.82 14.59 17.09
C ILE A 45 24.95 16.08 17.43
N SER A 46 26.16 16.51 17.81
CA SER A 46 26.44 17.87 18.25
C SER A 46 27.92 18.24 18.08
N GLY A 47 28.22 19.53 18.19
CA GLY A 47 29.56 20.09 18.04
C GLY A 47 29.90 20.50 16.62
N GLN A 48 31.14 20.95 16.44
CA GLN A 48 31.66 21.46 15.19
C GLN A 48 33.16 21.17 15.05
N GLY A 49 33.54 20.60 13.91
CA GLY A 49 34.93 20.29 13.59
C GLY A 49 35.10 19.94 12.11
N LYS A 50 36.29 19.46 11.75
CA LYS A 50 36.63 18.96 10.42
C LYS A 50 37.37 17.64 10.52
N ILE A 51 36.99 16.71 9.66
CA ILE A 51 37.68 15.44 9.47
C ILE A 51 38.28 15.40 8.07
N LYS A 52 39.53 14.98 7.98
CA LYS A 52 40.22 14.73 6.73
C LYS A 52 40.14 13.24 6.40
N ILE A 53 39.68 12.91 5.20
CA ILE A 53 39.62 11.53 4.68
C ILE A 53 40.35 11.54 3.34
N ASN A 54 41.38 10.70 3.18
CA ASN A 54 42.18 10.60 1.95
C ASN A 54 42.59 11.98 1.38
N ASN A 55 43.10 12.87 2.24
CA ASN A 55 43.51 14.26 1.95
C ASN A 55 42.40 15.27 1.61
N THR A 56 41.13 14.91 1.71
CA THR A 56 40.01 15.84 1.54
C THR A 56 39.37 16.17 2.88
N ASP A 57 39.13 17.45 3.15
CA ASP A 57 38.53 17.92 4.39
C ASP A 57 36.99 17.95 4.29
N TYR A 58 36.33 17.40 5.30
CA TYR A 58 34.87 17.32 5.42
C TYR A 58 34.39 17.91 6.75
N ILE A 59 33.20 18.50 6.71
CA ILE A 59 32.60 19.17 7.88
C ILE A 59 32.00 18.13 8.83
N MET A 60 32.31 18.26 10.12
CA MET A 60 31.62 17.54 11.20
C MET A 60 30.69 18.53 11.91
N LYS A 61 29.38 18.42 11.66
CA LYS A 61 28.38 19.25 12.35
C LYS A 61 27.07 18.48 12.49
N ALA A 62 26.29 18.79 13.52
CA ALA A 62 24.99 18.16 13.78
C ALA A 62 24.15 17.96 12.50
N GLY A 63 23.70 16.73 12.28
CA GLY A 63 22.92 16.33 11.09
C GLY A 63 23.77 15.97 9.86
N HIS A 64 25.10 15.95 9.96
CA HIS A 64 25.96 15.32 8.97
C HIS A 64 26.23 13.86 9.32
N ILE A 65 26.36 13.03 8.29
CA ILE A 65 26.79 11.64 8.38
C ILE A 65 28.04 11.49 7.52
N ILE A 66 29.08 10.92 8.10
CA ILE A 66 30.36 10.63 7.44
C ILE A 66 30.48 9.11 7.27
N ALA A 67 30.79 8.66 6.07
CA ALA A 67 31.09 7.28 5.72
C ALA A 67 32.60 7.11 5.59
N LEU A 68 33.13 6.06 6.21
CA LEU A 68 34.52 5.63 6.08
C LEU A 68 34.52 4.21 5.54
N LEU A 69 35.21 4.00 4.42
CA LEU A 69 35.40 2.69 3.82
C LEU A 69 36.58 1.95 4.47
N PRO A 70 36.66 0.61 4.31
CA PRO A 70 37.81 -0.16 4.75
C PRO A 70 39.10 0.37 4.10
N PHE A 71 40.16 0.40 4.90
CA PHE A 71 41.51 0.84 4.57
C PHE A 71 41.68 2.33 4.26
N GLU A 72 40.67 3.15 4.54
CA GLU A 72 40.83 4.61 4.49
C GLU A 72 41.59 5.14 5.71
N VAL A 73 42.30 6.25 5.50
CA VAL A 73 42.95 7.00 6.58
C VAL A 73 42.11 8.23 6.88
N SER A 74 41.70 8.38 8.14
CA SER A 74 41.05 9.60 8.60
C SER A 74 41.81 10.29 9.72
N GLU A 75 41.68 11.61 9.80
CA GLU A 75 42.26 12.46 10.84
C GLU A 75 41.27 13.58 11.18
N ILE A 76 40.89 13.74 12.45
CA ILE A 76 40.14 14.92 12.88
C ILE A 76 41.14 16.06 13.01
N VAL A 77 41.16 16.95 12.02
CA VAL A 77 42.17 18.02 11.90
C VAL A 77 41.83 19.26 12.71
N GLU A 78 40.55 19.51 12.97
CA GLU A 78 40.08 20.70 13.66
C GLU A 78 38.85 20.38 14.52
N ILE A 79 38.83 20.86 15.77
CA ILE A 79 37.66 20.81 16.65
C ILE A 79 37.47 22.20 17.25
N THR A 80 36.41 22.87 16.85
CA THR A 80 36.05 24.20 17.39
C THR A 80 35.07 24.07 18.56
N GLU A 81 34.19 23.06 18.51
CA GLU A 81 33.28 22.70 19.59
C GLU A 81 33.30 21.18 19.75
N ARG A 82 33.30 20.68 21.00
CA ARG A 82 33.33 19.24 21.30
C ARG A 82 32.34 18.47 20.44
N VAL A 83 32.84 17.61 19.56
CA VAL A 83 32.02 16.84 18.61
C VAL A 83 31.59 15.55 19.28
N THR A 84 30.29 15.28 19.27
CA THR A 84 29.71 14.02 19.77
C THR A 84 28.97 13.32 18.63
N TYR A 85 29.21 12.02 18.47
CA TYR A 85 28.64 11.24 17.36
C TYR A 85 28.38 9.79 17.74
N TYR A 86 27.40 9.18 17.07
CA TYR A 86 27.28 7.71 17.04
C TYR A 86 28.32 7.15 16.09
N LEU A 87 29.04 6.13 16.54
CA LEU A 87 29.97 5.36 15.74
C LEU A 87 29.33 4.01 15.42
N LEU A 88 29.06 3.76 14.14
CA LEU A 88 28.55 2.48 13.65
C LEU A 88 29.65 1.77 12.86
N VAL A 89 30.19 0.68 13.39
CA VAL A 89 31.23 -0.13 12.71
C VAL A 89 30.60 -1.41 12.20
N TYR A 90 30.88 -1.77 10.95
CA TYR A 90 30.24 -2.93 10.32
C TYR A 90 31.15 -3.59 9.30
N ASN A 91 30.90 -4.87 9.05
CA ASN A 91 31.61 -5.61 8.01
C ASN A 91 31.06 -5.25 6.62
N PHE A 92 31.86 -4.53 5.84
CA PHE A 92 31.47 -4.00 4.53
C PHE A 92 31.14 -5.11 3.52
N ASP A 93 31.98 -6.14 3.45
CA ASP A 93 31.81 -7.21 2.47
C ASP A 93 30.53 -8.01 2.73
N ARG A 94 30.21 -8.30 4.00
CA ARG A 94 28.97 -9.00 4.38
C ARG A 94 27.72 -8.22 4.00
N ILE A 95 27.66 -6.92 4.32
CA ILE A 95 26.47 -6.11 3.99
C ILE A 95 26.35 -5.91 2.48
N LYS A 96 27.47 -5.71 1.77
CA LYS A 96 27.51 -5.58 0.31
C LYS A 96 26.99 -6.86 -0.35
N PHE A 97 27.46 -8.02 0.09
CA PHE A 97 27.02 -9.34 -0.39
C PHE A 97 25.53 -9.56 -0.11
N LEU A 98 25.06 -9.30 1.11
CA LEU A 98 23.64 -9.42 1.46
C LEU A 98 22.74 -8.55 0.58
N MET A 99 23.07 -7.26 0.44
CA MET A 99 22.28 -6.31 -0.33
C MET A 99 22.26 -6.67 -1.82
N LYS A 100 23.41 -7.02 -2.39
CA LYS A 100 23.56 -7.31 -3.81
C LYS A 100 22.96 -8.65 -4.20
N ASP A 101 23.26 -9.71 -3.46
CA ASP A 101 23.03 -11.08 -3.90
C ASP A 101 21.73 -11.69 -3.37
N TYR A 102 21.18 -11.17 -2.26
CA TYR A 102 19.94 -11.69 -1.65
C TYR A 102 18.77 -10.71 -1.64
N LEU A 103 19.02 -9.42 -1.38
CA LEU A 103 17.94 -8.44 -1.25
C LEU A 103 17.54 -7.79 -2.58
N ASN A 104 18.45 -7.72 -3.57
CA ASN A 104 18.20 -7.10 -4.88
C ASN A 104 17.49 -8.04 -5.86
N ILE A 105 16.25 -8.41 -5.55
CA ILE A 105 15.44 -9.37 -6.33
C ILE A 105 15.23 -8.89 -7.78
N ASP A 106 14.98 -7.59 -7.97
CA ASP A 106 14.72 -6.98 -9.28
C ASP A 106 15.99 -6.67 -10.08
N LYS A 107 17.17 -7.03 -9.56
CA LYS A 107 18.48 -6.82 -10.20
C LYS A 107 18.75 -5.35 -10.59
N GLU A 108 18.35 -4.43 -9.72
CA GLU A 108 18.65 -3.01 -9.86
C GLU A 108 20.17 -2.75 -9.89
N SER A 109 20.59 -1.62 -10.48
CA SER A 109 21.99 -1.22 -10.47
C SER A 109 22.48 -0.96 -9.04
N PHE A 110 23.45 -1.76 -8.58
CA PHE A 110 23.98 -1.67 -7.21
C PHE A 110 25.50 -1.53 -7.22
N ASP A 111 25.99 -0.37 -6.75
CA ASP A 111 27.42 -0.10 -6.59
C ASP A 111 27.71 0.69 -5.31
N LEU A 112 27.64 0.00 -4.18
CA LEU A 112 27.77 0.62 -2.86
C LEU A 112 29.17 1.21 -2.62
N PHE A 113 30.23 0.58 -3.13
CA PHE A 113 31.60 1.02 -2.88
C PHE A 113 31.87 2.37 -3.55
N ASN A 114 31.68 2.45 -4.87
CA ASN A 114 31.91 3.68 -5.62
C ASN A 114 30.97 4.79 -5.13
N TYR A 115 29.76 4.44 -4.70
CA TYR A 115 28.83 5.42 -4.15
C TYR A 115 29.37 6.09 -2.88
N LEU A 116 29.79 5.31 -1.89
CA LEU A 116 30.28 5.83 -0.61
C LEU A 116 31.63 6.54 -0.77
N GLU A 117 32.51 6.02 -1.63
CA GLU A 117 33.81 6.66 -1.94
C GLU A 117 33.63 8.07 -2.51
N ASN A 118 32.68 8.24 -3.43
CA ASN A 118 32.39 9.56 -4.04
C ASN A 118 31.51 10.46 -3.16
N ASN A 119 30.87 9.91 -2.13
CA ASN A 119 29.97 10.64 -1.24
C ASN A 119 30.28 10.30 0.24
N PRO A 120 31.48 10.64 0.76
CA PRO A 120 31.89 10.24 2.11
C PRO A 120 31.30 11.13 3.21
N CYS A 121 30.71 12.29 2.88
CA CYS A 121 30.03 13.14 3.86
C CYS A 121 28.75 13.74 3.27
N LYS A 122 27.64 13.62 3.99
CA LYS A 122 26.34 14.16 3.60
C LYS A 122 25.63 14.84 4.76
N LYS A 123 24.94 15.94 4.44
CA LYS A 123 23.98 16.59 5.34
C LYS A 123 22.59 15.98 5.13
N ILE A 124 21.99 15.47 6.19
CA ILE A 124 20.67 14.84 6.15
C ILE A 124 19.56 15.88 6.42
N SER A 125 18.47 15.79 5.65
CA SER A 125 17.24 16.57 5.78
C SER A 125 16.54 16.34 7.13
N PRO A 126 15.66 17.26 7.58
CA PRO A 126 14.92 17.07 8.82
C PRO A 126 14.11 15.76 8.88
N LYS A 127 13.48 15.37 7.77
CA LYS A 127 12.75 14.09 7.65
C LYS A 127 13.70 12.90 7.76
N GLY A 128 14.80 12.90 6.99
CA GLY A 128 15.81 11.85 7.04
C GLY A 128 16.42 11.68 8.43
N ARG A 129 16.64 12.77 9.18
CA ARG A 129 17.15 12.71 10.57
C ARG A 129 16.20 11.96 11.51
N TYR A 130 14.89 12.11 11.35
CA TYR A 130 13.92 11.36 12.14
C TYR A 130 14.03 9.86 11.84
N GLN A 131 14.08 9.50 10.56
CA GLN A 131 14.21 8.10 10.13
C GLN A 131 15.52 7.47 10.60
N VAL A 132 16.65 8.17 10.42
CA VAL A 132 17.97 7.75 10.92
C VAL A 132 17.93 7.56 12.44
N LYS A 133 17.28 8.47 13.18
CA LYS A 133 17.16 8.33 14.63
C LYS A 133 16.38 7.07 15.03
N GLN A 134 15.29 6.75 14.34
CA GLN A 134 14.54 5.51 14.59
C GLN A 134 15.41 4.28 14.33
N ILE A 135 16.11 4.23 13.19
CA ILE A 135 16.99 3.11 12.88
C ILE A 135 18.12 2.96 13.90
N LEU A 136 18.73 4.06 14.35
CA LEU A 136 19.77 4.00 15.37
C LEU A 136 19.23 3.53 16.72
N THR A 137 18.00 3.89 17.09
CA THR A 137 17.33 3.35 18.28
C THR A 137 17.13 1.85 18.15
N ASP A 138 16.55 1.39 17.02
CA ASP A 138 16.32 -0.03 16.74
C ASP A 138 17.63 -0.83 16.81
N LEU A 139 18.69 -0.33 16.17
CA LEU A 139 20.01 -0.97 16.19
C LEU A 139 20.60 -1.01 17.60
N ARG A 140 20.45 0.07 18.38
CA ARG A 140 20.93 0.13 19.76
C ARG A 140 20.20 -0.87 20.67
N GLU A 141 18.91 -1.10 20.46
CA GLU A 141 18.15 -2.12 21.17
C GLU A 141 18.66 -3.54 20.87
N GLU A 142 19.10 -3.80 19.63
CA GLU A 142 19.63 -5.09 19.20
C GLU A 142 21.08 -5.36 19.65
N VAL A 143 21.99 -4.40 19.45
CA VAL A 143 23.44 -4.60 19.68
C VAL A 143 24.00 -3.94 20.94
N GLY A 144 23.21 -3.08 21.60
CA GLY A 144 23.65 -2.31 22.76
C GLY A 144 24.74 -1.27 22.43
N LEU A 145 25.42 -0.78 23.48
CA LEU A 145 26.59 0.11 23.36
C LEU A 145 27.82 -0.61 23.91
N ILE A 146 28.89 -0.72 23.11
CA ILE A 146 30.11 -1.42 23.54
C ILE A 146 30.70 -0.79 24.81
N SER A 147 30.72 0.54 24.89
CA SER A 147 31.36 1.29 25.98
C SER A 147 30.74 1.09 27.37
N THR A 148 29.54 0.53 27.51
CA THR A 148 28.91 0.39 28.83
C THR A 148 29.44 -0.80 29.63
N HIS A 149 30.19 -1.74 29.03
CA HIS A 149 30.78 -2.92 29.70
C HIS A 149 29.85 -3.73 30.64
N THR A 150 28.54 -3.46 30.63
CA THR A 150 27.48 -4.24 31.27
C THR A 150 27.15 -5.49 30.45
N ASN A 151 27.67 -5.60 29.23
CA ASN A 151 27.38 -6.65 28.26
C ASN A 151 28.22 -7.91 28.47
N GLN A 152 28.29 -8.43 29.70
CA GLN A 152 28.72 -9.82 29.87
C GLN A 152 27.61 -10.83 29.54
N LEU A 153 26.34 -10.41 29.32
CA LEU A 153 25.23 -11.34 29.04
C LEU A 153 24.10 -10.70 28.20
N PHE A 154 24.36 -10.36 26.93
CA PHE A 154 23.28 -10.46 25.92
C PHE A 154 23.61 -11.61 24.97
N HIS A 155 23.88 -12.77 25.58
CA HIS A 155 23.90 -14.05 24.86
C HIS A 155 22.49 -14.62 24.65
N ASP A 156 21.44 -13.96 25.15
CA ASP A 156 20.11 -14.08 24.58
C ASP A 156 20.02 -13.15 23.38
N HIS A 157 20.73 -13.46 22.29
CA HIS A 157 20.36 -12.91 21.01
C HIS A 157 18.88 -13.24 20.81
N GLN A 158 18.01 -12.23 20.87
CA GLN A 158 16.62 -12.42 20.45
C GLN A 158 16.65 -13.12 19.09
N GLU A 159 15.71 -14.04 18.87
CA GLU A 159 15.67 -14.79 17.62
C GLU A 159 15.78 -13.82 16.43
N LEU A 160 16.74 -14.10 15.53
CA LEU A 160 16.99 -13.31 14.31
C LEU A 160 17.58 -11.89 14.53
N SER A 161 18.10 -11.56 15.72
CA SER A 161 18.72 -10.25 16.04
C SER A 161 19.78 -9.81 15.02
N THR A 162 20.65 -10.73 14.58
CA THR A 162 21.67 -10.43 13.56
C THR A 162 21.05 -10.06 12.20
N ILE A 163 19.99 -10.77 11.80
CA ILE A 163 19.28 -10.49 10.55
C ILE A 163 18.62 -9.12 10.63
N ARG A 164 17.89 -8.83 11.72
CA ARG A 164 17.26 -7.52 11.95
C ARG A 164 18.29 -6.40 11.92
N SER A 165 19.43 -6.58 12.59
CA SER A 165 20.54 -5.62 12.59
C SER A 165 21.08 -5.36 11.18
N LEU A 166 21.27 -6.40 10.37
CA LEU A 166 21.73 -6.28 8.98
C LEU A 166 20.68 -5.61 8.07
N LEU A 167 19.39 -5.91 8.25
CA LEU A 167 18.30 -5.26 7.51
C LEU A 167 18.21 -3.76 7.86
N LYS A 168 18.36 -3.41 9.14
CA LYS A 168 18.37 -2.02 9.60
C LYS A 168 19.59 -1.26 9.09
N LEU A 169 20.76 -1.92 9.02
CA LEU A 169 21.94 -1.36 8.37
C LEU A 169 21.72 -1.14 6.87
N ALA A 170 21.12 -2.11 6.17
CA ALA A 170 20.78 -1.97 4.75
C ALA A 170 19.81 -0.80 4.52
N GLU A 171 18.75 -0.69 5.34
CA GLU A 171 17.80 0.42 5.33
C GLU A 171 18.51 1.77 5.53
N PHE A 172 19.40 1.85 6.52
CA PHE A 172 20.20 3.05 6.78
C PHE A 172 21.08 3.44 5.58
N ILE A 173 21.77 2.48 4.96
CA ILE A 173 22.61 2.71 3.77
C ILE A 173 21.76 3.21 2.59
N ILE A 174 20.57 2.63 2.38
CA ILE A 174 19.65 3.05 1.32
C ILE A 174 19.16 4.48 1.58
N LEU A 175 18.80 4.82 2.82
CA LEU A 175 18.41 6.20 3.18
C LEU A 175 19.56 7.18 2.95
N TYR A 176 20.78 6.82 3.35
CA TYR A 176 21.97 7.62 3.09
C TYR A 176 22.17 7.87 1.58
N GLN A 177 21.97 6.83 0.76
CA GLN A 177 22.08 6.91 -0.69
C GLN A 177 20.99 7.78 -1.33
N ARG A 178 19.74 7.63 -0.87
CA ARG A 178 18.58 8.36 -1.39
C ARG A 178 18.47 9.79 -0.89
N GLU A 179 19.25 10.20 0.11
CA GLU A 179 19.26 11.59 0.56
C GLU A 179 19.66 12.54 -0.59
N ASN A 180 18.76 13.49 -0.89
CA ASN A 180 18.76 14.42 -2.04
C ASN A 180 18.28 13.86 -3.40
N GLN A 181 17.91 12.58 -3.50
CA GLN A 181 17.11 12.11 -4.63
C GLN A 181 15.67 12.58 -4.40
N GLN A 182 15.07 13.24 -5.38
CA GLN A 182 13.62 13.47 -5.39
C GLN A 182 12.95 12.10 -5.47
N ILE A 183 12.69 11.49 -4.32
CA ILE A 183 11.70 10.43 -4.22
C ILE A 183 10.41 11.11 -4.63
N SER A 184 9.80 10.70 -5.75
CA SER A 184 8.41 11.06 -6.00
C SER A 184 7.64 10.57 -4.78
N ASN A 185 7.23 11.48 -3.89
CA ASN A 185 6.22 11.12 -2.91
C ASN A 185 5.07 10.56 -3.74
N TYR A 186 4.69 9.31 -3.48
CA TYR A 186 3.55 8.73 -4.16
C TYR A 186 2.34 9.58 -3.79
N THR A 187 1.98 10.47 -4.70
CA THR A 187 0.75 11.24 -4.66
C THR A 187 -0.22 10.47 -5.53
N PRO A 188 -1.26 9.84 -4.95
CA PRO A 188 -2.21 9.08 -5.74
C PRO A 188 -2.83 9.98 -6.79
N SER A 189 -2.88 9.52 -8.03
CA SER A 189 -3.53 10.31 -9.09
C SER A 189 -5.04 10.33 -8.86
N TYR A 190 -5.72 11.41 -9.28
CA TYR A 190 -7.19 11.45 -9.22
C TYR A 190 -7.84 10.35 -10.06
N LYS A 191 -7.14 9.85 -11.10
CA LYS A 191 -7.57 8.67 -11.86
C LYS A 191 -7.64 7.42 -10.99
N GLU A 192 -6.65 7.20 -10.11
CA GLU A 192 -6.67 6.08 -9.16
C GLU A 192 -7.77 6.22 -8.12
N ILE A 193 -8.01 7.44 -7.62
CA ILE A 193 -9.09 7.72 -6.67
C ILE A 193 -10.45 7.45 -7.32
N PHE A 194 -10.70 7.96 -8.53
CA PHE A 194 -11.96 7.74 -9.24
C PHE A 194 -12.13 6.28 -9.69
N ALA A 195 -11.04 5.58 -10.03
CA ALA A 195 -11.07 4.14 -10.25
C ALA A 195 -11.54 3.41 -8.99
N TYR A 196 -10.98 3.73 -7.82
CA TYR A 196 -11.41 3.14 -6.56
C TYR A 196 -12.90 3.39 -6.29
N LEU A 197 -13.37 4.63 -6.48
CA LEU A 197 -14.79 4.96 -6.34
C LEU A 197 -15.66 4.17 -7.32
N PHE A 198 -15.21 4.01 -8.57
CA PHE A 198 -15.90 3.19 -9.56
C PHE A 198 -16.04 1.74 -9.12
N TYR A 199 -14.95 1.10 -8.67
CA TYR A 199 -14.94 -0.28 -8.21
C TYR A 199 -15.72 -0.53 -6.91
N ASN A 200 -16.07 0.52 -6.17
CA ASN A 200 -16.74 0.40 -4.86
C ASN A 200 -18.05 1.20 -4.77
N ALA A 201 -18.62 1.58 -5.93
CA ALA A 201 -19.75 2.49 -5.99
C ALA A 201 -21.04 1.95 -5.30
N SER A 202 -21.18 0.64 -5.12
CA SER A 202 -22.33 0.04 -4.45
C SER A 202 -22.29 0.16 -2.93
N LYS A 203 -21.11 0.43 -2.36
CA LYS A 203 -20.92 0.62 -0.92
C LYS A 203 -21.32 2.03 -0.49
N SER A 204 -21.63 2.17 0.80
CA SER A 204 -21.65 3.49 1.44
C SER A 204 -20.20 3.93 1.64
N LEU A 205 -19.72 4.83 0.78
CA LEU A 205 -18.37 5.38 0.86
C LEU A 205 -18.42 6.78 1.49
N HIS A 206 -17.63 7.00 2.53
CA HIS A 206 -17.47 8.31 3.16
C HIS A 206 -16.11 8.94 2.78
N LEU A 207 -16.08 10.27 2.69
CA LEU A 207 -14.89 11.03 2.30
C LEU A 207 -13.68 10.68 3.19
N ASP A 208 -13.88 10.62 4.51
CA ASP A 208 -12.83 10.32 5.48
C ASP A 208 -12.23 8.92 5.28
N GLU A 209 -13.06 7.93 4.94
CA GLU A 209 -12.61 6.56 4.70
C GLU A 209 -11.73 6.49 3.44
N VAL A 210 -12.16 7.15 2.37
CA VAL A 210 -11.40 7.20 1.11
C VAL A 210 -10.11 8.01 1.28
N ALA A 211 -10.15 9.14 1.99
CA ALA A 211 -8.96 9.94 2.29
C ALA A 211 -7.91 9.11 3.03
N ASN A 212 -8.32 8.35 4.05
CA ASN A 212 -7.43 7.46 4.80
C ASN A 212 -6.79 6.36 3.93
N ILE A 213 -7.53 5.76 3.00
CA ILE A 213 -7.00 4.75 2.06
C ILE A 213 -5.86 5.32 1.21
N PHE A 214 -5.98 6.59 0.83
CA PHE A 214 -5.02 7.30 -0.02
C PHE A 214 -3.99 8.12 0.78
N PHE A 215 -3.95 7.96 2.11
CA PHE A 215 -3.06 8.70 3.02
C PHE A 215 -3.18 10.23 2.90
N LEU A 216 -4.40 10.71 2.67
CA LEU A 216 -4.76 12.13 2.61
C LEU A 216 -5.65 12.48 3.80
N ASP A 217 -5.70 13.76 4.17
CA ASP A 217 -6.79 14.27 5.01
C ASP A 217 -8.00 14.62 4.14
N SER A 218 -9.19 14.58 4.74
CA SER A 218 -10.47 14.77 4.06
C SER A 218 -10.59 16.13 3.38
N GLN A 219 -10.02 17.18 3.99
CA GLN A 219 -10.07 18.53 3.43
C GLN A 219 -9.21 18.63 2.17
N SER A 220 -8.00 18.06 2.19
CA SER A 220 -7.12 17.98 1.03
C SER A 220 -7.73 17.16 -0.10
N LEU A 221 -8.39 16.04 0.21
CA LEU A 221 -9.07 15.23 -0.79
C LEU A 221 -10.23 15.99 -1.44
N GLU A 222 -11.12 16.61 -0.65
CA GLU A 222 -12.26 17.37 -1.16
C GLU A 222 -11.82 18.56 -2.02
N ALA A 223 -10.87 19.37 -1.53
CA ALA A 223 -10.32 20.50 -2.28
C ALA A 223 -9.64 20.03 -3.58
N GLY A 224 -8.96 18.89 -3.51
CA GLY A 224 -8.31 18.26 -4.66
C GLY A 224 -9.29 17.81 -5.74
N ILE A 225 -10.37 17.13 -5.34
CA ILE A 225 -11.43 16.69 -6.27
C ILE A 225 -12.12 17.89 -6.91
N GLN A 226 -12.44 18.92 -6.12
CA GLN A 226 -13.04 20.15 -6.64
C GLN A 226 -12.09 20.90 -7.58
N ALA A 227 -10.79 20.92 -7.32
CA ALA A 227 -9.81 21.51 -8.22
C ALA A 227 -9.65 20.70 -9.52
N TYR A 228 -9.77 19.37 -9.46
CA TYR A 228 -9.61 18.51 -10.62
C TYR A 228 -10.86 18.47 -11.49
N VAL A 229 -12.05 18.14 -10.94
CA VAL A 229 -13.30 17.95 -11.70
C VAL A 229 -14.25 19.14 -11.58
N GLY A 230 -14.13 19.99 -10.56
CA GLY A 230 -15.05 21.12 -10.33
C GLY A 230 -16.32 20.80 -9.55
N ILE A 231 -16.44 19.58 -9.00
CA ILE A 231 -17.60 19.11 -8.21
C ILE A 231 -17.14 18.45 -6.91
N SER A 232 -18.06 18.25 -5.96
CA SER A 232 -17.76 17.64 -4.66
C SER A 232 -17.55 16.12 -4.74
N PHE A 233 -16.92 15.53 -3.72
CA PHE A 233 -16.77 14.07 -3.61
C PHE A 233 -18.12 13.32 -3.73
N LYS A 234 -19.16 13.85 -3.08
CA LYS A 234 -20.51 13.25 -3.09
C LYS A 234 -21.09 13.25 -4.51
N GLU A 235 -20.91 14.32 -5.26
CA GLU A 235 -21.37 14.43 -6.64
C GLU A 235 -20.59 13.50 -7.58
N VAL A 236 -19.27 13.36 -7.39
CA VAL A 236 -18.46 12.38 -8.15
C VAL A 236 -19.01 10.98 -7.97
N LEU A 237 -19.22 10.56 -6.72
CA LEU A 237 -19.74 9.22 -6.43
C LEU A 237 -21.15 9.02 -7.03
N GLN A 238 -22.00 10.04 -6.96
CA GLN A 238 -23.33 9.98 -7.56
C GLN A 238 -23.28 9.88 -9.08
N ARG A 239 -22.43 10.67 -9.74
CA ARG A 239 -22.25 10.62 -11.20
C ARG A 239 -21.69 9.29 -11.68
N ILE A 240 -20.77 8.68 -10.93
CA ILE A 240 -20.28 7.32 -11.20
C ILE A 240 -21.44 6.30 -11.15
N ARG A 241 -22.32 6.39 -10.14
CA ARG A 241 -23.49 5.50 -10.03
C ARG A 241 -24.45 5.69 -11.20
N VAL A 242 -24.76 6.93 -11.56
CA VAL A 242 -25.63 7.27 -12.69
C VAL A 242 -25.01 6.79 -14.01
N PHE A 243 -23.72 6.98 -14.20
CA PHE A 243 -23.00 6.49 -15.38
C PHE A 243 -23.15 4.98 -15.53
N LYS A 244 -22.93 4.21 -14.46
CA LYS A 244 -23.09 2.74 -14.48
C LYS A 244 -24.51 2.33 -14.87
N TRP A 245 -25.51 3.03 -14.36
CA TRP A 245 -26.92 2.84 -14.70
C TRP A 245 -27.20 3.08 -16.18
N LEU A 246 -26.85 4.27 -16.67
CA LEU A 246 -27.08 4.65 -18.06
C LEU A 246 -26.33 3.73 -19.03
N HIS A 247 -25.08 3.38 -18.71
CA HIS A 247 -24.30 2.47 -19.53
C HIS A 247 -24.97 1.10 -19.69
N LEU A 248 -25.50 0.51 -18.62
CA LEU A 248 -26.24 -0.76 -18.72
C LEU A 248 -27.58 -0.58 -19.44
N GLN A 249 -28.31 0.49 -19.14
CA GLN A 249 -29.61 0.77 -19.74
C GLN A 249 -29.53 1.00 -21.27
N GLU A 250 -28.45 1.63 -21.74
CA GLU A 250 -28.25 1.92 -23.17
C GLU A 250 -27.72 0.72 -23.96
N ASN A 251 -27.04 -0.23 -23.29
CA ASN A 251 -26.29 -1.31 -23.95
C ASN A 251 -26.81 -2.72 -23.62
N THR A 252 -27.93 -2.83 -22.93
CA THR A 252 -28.60 -4.11 -22.59
C THR A 252 -30.11 -3.97 -22.67
N GLU A 253 -30.83 -5.09 -22.75
CA GLU A 253 -32.29 -5.15 -22.67
C GLU A 253 -32.81 -5.31 -21.22
N LEU A 254 -31.92 -5.14 -20.23
CA LEU A 254 -32.26 -5.33 -18.82
C LEU A 254 -33.21 -4.25 -18.30
N ASN A 255 -34.18 -4.66 -17.50
CA ASN A 255 -35.09 -3.74 -16.83
C ASN A 255 -34.47 -3.14 -15.55
N GLN A 256 -35.16 -2.17 -14.93
CA GLN A 256 -34.66 -1.48 -13.75
C GLN A 256 -34.45 -2.38 -12.53
N GLU A 257 -35.26 -3.41 -12.32
CA GLU A 257 -35.06 -4.34 -11.20
C GLU A 257 -33.81 -5.20 -11.42
N GLU A 258 -33.56 -5.61 -12.66
CA GLU A 258 -32.43 -6.45 -13.06
C GLU A 258 -31.10 -5.68 -12.94
N ILE A 259 -31.06 -4.45 -13.43
CA ILE A 259 -29.89 -3.56 -13.29
C ILE A 259 -29.63 -3.25 -11.81
N SER A 260 -30.67 -2.99 -11.02
CA SER A 260 -30.53 -2.77 -9.57
C SER A 260 -29.88 -3.98 -8.88
N LEU A 261 -30.21 -5.18 -9.35
CA LEU A 261 -29.66 -6.41 -8.78
C LEU A 261 -28.19 -6.61 -9.11
N LEU A 262 -27.79 -6.30 -10.35
CA LEU A 262 -26.39 -6.37 -10.78
C LEU A 262 -25.51 -5.34 -10.06
N LEU A 263 -25.99 -4.10 -10.00
CA LEU A 263 -25.27 -2.98 -9.39
C LEU A 263 -25.31 -3.02 -7.86
N ASN A 264 -26.27 -3.74 -7.27
CA ASN A 264 -26.50 -3.85 -5.82
C ASN A 264 -26.85 -2.50 -5.16
N TYR A 265 -27.52 -1.61 -5.89
CA TYR A 265 -28.18 -0.40 -5.39
C TYR A 265 -29.37 -0.02 -6.30
N PRO A 266 -30.45 0.55 -5.74
CA PRO A 266 -31.68 0.79 -6.49
C PRO A 266 -31.57 2.00 -7.44
N TYR A 267 -32.47 2.07 -8.41
CA TYR A 267 -32.70 3.26 -9.23
C TYR A 267 -33.45 4.35 -8.43
N SER A 268 -32.74 4.96 -7.48
CA SER A 268 -33.31 5.90 -6.51
C SER A 268 -33.74 7.24 -7.14
N GLN A 269 -34.53 8.04 -6.40
CA GLN A 269 -34.93 9.38 -6.86
C GLN A 269 -33.71 10.26 -7.17
N GLU A 270 -32.64 10.15 -6.38
CA GLU A 270 -31.40 10.89 -6.61
C GLU A 270 -30.73 10.49 -7.93
N ILE A 271 -30.75 9.21 -8.32
CA ILE A 271 -30.21 8.76 -9.61
C ILE A 271 -31.10 9.27 -10.75
N GLN A 272 -32.42 9.22 -10.58
CA GLN A 272 -33.38 9.72 -11.57
C GLN A 272 -33.22 11.21 -11.83
N GLU A 273 -33.16 12.03 -10.79
CA GLU A 273 -32.97 13.46 -10.90
C GLU A 273 -31.64 13.81 -11.56
N GLU A 274 -30.56 13.15 -11.14
CA GLU A 274 -29.24 13.40 -11.70
C GLU A 274 -29.14 12.95 -13.17
N SER A 275 -29.77 11.83 -13.55
CA SER A 275 -29.82 11.38 -14.95
C SER A 275 -30.54 12.37 -15.87
N LYS A 276 -31.61 13.01 -15.39
CA LYS A 276 -32.33 14.07 -16.13
C LYS A 276 -31.47 15.31 -16.27
N LYS A 277 -30.73 15.69 -15.22
CA LYS A 277 -29.83 16.85 -15.26
C LYS A 277 -28.70 16.68 -16.28
N ILE A 278 -28.19 15.46 -16.48
CA ILE A 278 -27.14 15.19 -17.47
C ILE A 278 -27.54 15.65 -18.88
N GLN A 279 -28.84 15.62 -19.22
CA GLN A 279 -29.34 16.08 -20.52
C GLN A 279 -29.35 17.61 -20.69
N TYR A 280 -29.28 18.36 -19.59
CA TYR A 280 -29.43 19.82 -19.55
C TYR A 280 -28.27 20.51 -18.82
N LEU A 281 -27.09 19.89 -18.81
CA LEU A 281 -25.91 20.46 -18.15
C LEU A 281 -25.52 21.80 -18.76
N SER A 282 -25.15 22.76 -17.91
CA SER A 282 -24.47 23.98 -18.35
C SER A 282 -23.11 23.65 -18.94
N PRO A 283 -22.50 24.55 -19.74
CA PRO A 283 -21.18 24.32 -20.33
C PRO A 283 -20.10 23.91 -19.32
N LYS A 284 -20.10 24.53 -18.14
CA LYS A 284 -19.15 24.21 -17.06
C LYS A 284 -19.40 22.83 -16.45
N GLU A 285 -20.66 22.47 -16.21
CA GLU A 285 -20.99 21.15 -15.66
C GLU A 285 -20.71 20.03 -16.65
N CYS A 286 -20.87 20.31 -17.94
CA CYS A 286 -20.51 19.42 -19.04
C CYS A 286 -19.01 19.14 -19.06
N GLU A 287 -18.17 20.18 -18.93
CA GLU A 287 -16.71 20.03 -18.80
C GLU A 287 -16.33 19.14 -17.60
N SER A 288 -16.87 19.44 -16.42
CA SER A 288 -16.71 18.60 -15.22
C SER A 288 -17.13 17.15 -15.44
N TYR A 289 -18.27 16.93 -16.10
CA TYR A 289 -18.77 15.59 -16.39
C TYR A 289 -17.81 14.82 -17.30
N TRP A 290 -17.43 15.40 -18.44
CA TRP A 290 -16.54 14.74 -19.39
C TRP A 290 -15.15 14.47 -18.82
N GLN A 291 -14.61 15.37 -17.99
CA GLN A 291 -13.33 15.16 -17.33
C GLN A 291 -13.36 13.99 -16.34
N LEU A 292 -14.48 13.80 -15.62
CA LEU A 292 -14.69 12.61 -14.79
C LEU A 292 -14.80 11.35 -15.66
N ILE A 293 -15.58 11.38 -16.75
CA ILE A 293 -15.74 10.25 -17.66
C ILE A 293 -14.40 9.85 -18.28
N GLU A 294 -13.59 10.80 -18.73
CA GLU A 294 -12.25 10.55 -19.27
C GLU A 294 -11.37 9.82 -18.25
N ALA A 295 -11.42 10.22 -16.98
CA ALA A 295 -10.64 9.59 -15.92
C ALA A 295 -11.04 8.14 -15.65
N ILE A 296 -12.33 7.79 -15.78
CA ILE A 296 -12.84 6.43 -15.54
C ILE A 296 -12.92 5.57 -16.82
N THR A 297 -12.87 6.18 -18.00
CA THR A 297 -13.02 5.52 -19.32
C THR A 297 -12.20 4.24 -19.50
N PRO A 298 -10.89 4.20 -19.13
CA PRO A 298 -10.09 2.98 -19.28
C PRO A 298 -10.65 1.74 -18.56
N ILE A 299 -11.48 1.97 -17.54
CA ILE A 299 -12.11 0.93 -16.73
C ILE A 299 -13.58 0.74 -17.14
N ALA A 300 -14.25 1.84 -17.48
CA ALA A 300 -15.70 1.94 -17.55
C ALA A 300 -16.30 1.62 -18.92
N LEU A 301 -15.53 1.75 -20.01
CA LEU A 301 -16.04 1.65 -21.39
C LEU A 301 -15.44 0.46 -22.15
N LYS A 302 -15.62 -0.76 -21.62
CA LYS A 302 -15.31 -1.98 -22.36
C LYS A 302 -16.56 -2.44 -23.12
N GLU A 303 -16.51 -2.47 -24.45
CA GLU A 303 -17.66 -2.76 -25.32
C GLU A 303 -18.41 -4.07 -25.00
N LEU A 304 -17.69 -5.11 -24.55
CA LEU A 304 -18.29 -6.41 -24.23
C LEU A 304 -18.87 -6.48 -22.81
N GLN A 305 -18.55 -5.53 -21.93
CA GLN A 305 -18.90 -5.61 -20.53
C GLN A 305 -20.41 -5.64 -20.26
N PRO A 306 -21.26 -4.76 -20.86
CA PRO A 306 -22.71 -4.84 -20.69
C PRO A 306 -23.27 -6.19 -21.13
N LYS A 307 -22.78 -6.72 -22.27
CA LYS A 307 -23.22 -8.00 -22.83
C LYS A 307 -22.84 -9.18 -21.93
N ILE A 308 -21.67 -9.13 -21.29
CA ILE A 308 -21.25 -10.15 -20.32
C ILE A 308 -22.18 -10.12 -19.10
N LEU A 309 -22.51 -8.93 -18.59
CA LEU A 309 -23.40 -8.75 -17.44
C LEU A 309 -24.82 -9.23 -17.74
N GLU A 310 -25.37 -8.82 -18.88
CA GLU A 310 -26.67 -9.25 -19.38
C GLU A 310 -26.72 -10.77 -19.53
N PHE A 311 -25.76 -11.37 -20.25
CA PHE A 311 -25.73 -12.82 -20.43
C PHE A 311 -25.59 -13.57 -19.09
N THR A 312 -24.78 -13.05 -18.17
CA THR A 312 -24.65 -13.63 -16.83
C THR A 312 -25.97 -13.56 -16.07
N TYR A 313 -26.72 -12.46 -16.20
CA TYR A 313 -28.04 -12.30 -15.62
C TYR A 313 -29.07 -13.24 -16.25
N SER A 314 -29.14 -13.34 -17.58
CA SER A 314 -30.12 -14.19 -18.26
C SER A 314 -29.90 -15.69 -18.01
N HIS A 315 -28.68 -16.11 -17.65
CA HIS A 315 -28.30 -17.52 -17.50
C HIS A 315 -27.83 -17.90 -16.10
N PHE A 316 -28.01 -17.06 -15.07
CA PHE A 316 -27.49 -17.40 -13.73
C PHE A 316 -28.17 -18.64 -13.13
N THR A 317 -29.39 -18.99 -13.56
CA THR A 317 -30.12 -20.20 -13.13
C THR A 317 -29.61 -21.48 -13.79
N ASP A 318 -28.89 -21.36 -14.90
CA ASP A 318 -28.34 -22.50 -15.63
C ASP A 318 -27.04 -23.02 -14.98
N ALA A 319 -26.49 -24.12 -15.50
CA ALA A 319 -25.15 -24.61 -15.16
C ALA A 319 -24.05 -23.73 -15.79
N LEU A 320 -24.17 -22.41 -15.64
CA LEU A 320 -23.25 -21.41 -16.17
C LEU A 320 -21.90 -21.49 -15.43
N THR A 321 -20.81 -21.43 -16.20
CA THR A 321 -19.44 -21.40 -15.68
C THR A 321 -18.66 -20.27 -16.34
N ILE A 322 -17.50 -19.91 -15.79
CA ILE A 322 -16.68 -18.86 -16.38
C ILE A 322 -16.08 -19.27 -17.73
N GLU A 323 -15.88 -20.57 -17.95
CA GLU A 323 -15.41 -21.13 -19.22
C GLU A 323 -16.46 -20.94 -20.32
N HIS A 324 -17.75 -21.06 -20.00
CA HIS A 324 -18.83 -20.75 -20.94
C HIS A 324 -18.78 -19.28 -21.38
N LEU A 325 -18.55 -18.35 -20.44
CA LEU A 325 -18.37 -16.92 -20.76
C LEU A 325 -17.09 -16.69 -21.59
N SER A 326 -15.99 -17.36 -21.22
CA SER A 326 -14.70 -17.27 -21.92
C SER A 326 -14.81 -17.66 -23.39
N GLN A 327 -15.46 -18.79 -23.67
CA GLN A 327 -15.71 -19.26 -25.03
C GLN A 327 -16.65 -18.31 -25.79
N ARG A 328 -17.75 -17.86 -25.17
CA ARG A 328 -18.74 -17.00 -25.83
C ARG A 328 -18.17 -15.64 -26.22
N PHE A 329 -17.41 -15.01 -25.33
CA PHE A 329 -16.92 -13.65 -25.52
C PHE A 329 -15.47 -13.59 -26.01
N SER A 330 -14.80 -14.73 -26.21
CA SER A 330 -13.39 -14.81 -26.62
C SER A 330 -12.45 -14.03 -25.68
N LEU A 331 -12.68 -14.15 -24.37
CA LEU A 331 -11.93 -13.45 -23.32
C LEU A 331 -11.34 -14.46 -22.32
N SER A 332 -10.24 -14.11 -21.67
CA SER A 332 -9.72 -14.93 -20.58
C SER A 332 -10.66 -14.90 -19.36
N PRO A 333 -10.67 -15.95 -18.51
CA PRO A 333 -11.39 -15.91 -17.24
C PRO A 333 -10.98 -14.72 -16.35
N GLN A 334 -9.73 -14.28 -16.44
CA GLN A 334 -9.24 -13.10 -15.73
C GLN A 334 -9.91 -11.82 -16.25
N ASP A 335 -9.96 -11.61 -17.57
CA ASP A 335 -10.58 -10.44 -18.17
C ASP A 335 -12.07 -10.35 -17.88
N ILE A 336 -12.78 -11.48 -17.90
CA ILE A 336 -14.19 -11.56 -17.53
C ILE A 336 -14.38 -11.14 -16.08
N ASN A 337 -13.60 -11.69 -15.15
CA ASN A 337 -13.70 -11.30 -13.75
C ASN A 337 -13.40 -9.81 -13.54
N SER A 338 -12.37 -9.26 -14.19
CA SER A 338 -12.09 -7.83 -14.13
C SER A 338 -13.28 -6.98 -14.60
N GLN A 339 -13.95 -7.38 -15.67
CA GLN A 339 -15.13 -6.68 -16.19
C GLN A 339 -16.35 -6.81 -15.28
N LEU A 340 -16.60 -7.98 -14.69
CA LEU A 340 -17.69 -8.19 -13.74
C LEU A 340 -17.47 -7.41 -12.43
N ILE A 341 -16.26 -7.45 -11.88
CA ILE A 341 -15.90 -6.74 -10.65
C ILE A 341 -16.08 -5.23 -10.81
N ALA A 342 -15.72 -4.68 -11.97
CA ALA A 342 -15.85 -3.26 -12.23
C ALA A 342 -17.28 -2.73 -12.03
N TYR A 343 -18.32 -3.51 -12.32
CA TYR A 343 -19.72 -3.09 -12.16
C TYR A 343 -20.38 -3.64 -10.91
N THR A 344 -20.09 -4.89 -10.56
CA THR A 344 -20.83 -5.65 -9.54
C THR A 344 -20.05 -5.85 -8.25
N GLU A 345 -18.77 -5.44 -8.21
CA GLU A 345 -17.83 -5.68 -7.10
C GLU A 345 -17.61 -7.16 -6.78
N ARG A 346 -18.05 -8.04 -7.67
CA ARG A 346 -18.07 -9.49 -7.49
C ARG A 346 -17.40 -10.15 -8.70
N ASN A 347 -16.58 -11.17 -8.42
CA ASN A 347 -16.15 -12.10 -9.45
C ASN A 347 -17.34 -12.94 -9.93
N PHE A 348 -17.16 -13.68 -11.02
CA PHE A 348 -18.20 -14.51 -11.64
C PHE A 348 -18.94 -15.41 -10.63
N GLN A 349 -18.19 -16.19 -9.84
CA GLN A 349 -18.78 -17.15 -8.92
C GLN A 349 -19.63 -16.47 -7.84
N ASN A 350 -19.13 -15.36 -7.29
CA ASN A 350 -19.82 -14.59 -6.28
C ASN A 350 -21.03 -13.86 -6.85
N LEU A 351 -20.95 -13.36 -8.09
CA LEU A 351 -22.06 -12.71 -8.77
C LEU A 351 -23.21 -13.70 -9.02
N VAL A 352 -22.94 -14.85 -9.65
CA VAL A 352 -23.96 -15.88 -9.89
C VAL A 352 -24.59 -16.32 -8.57
N THR A 353 -23.79 -16.59 -7.54
CA THR A 353 -24.31 -16.98 -6.22
C THR A 353 -25.19 -15.88 -5.63
N HIS A 354 -24.80 -14.62 -5.77
CA HIS A 354 -25.59 -13.47 -5.30
C HIS A 354 -26.94 -13.37 -6.00
N LEU A 355 -26.96 -13.44 -7.34
CA LEU A 355 -28.19 -13.40 -8.15
C LEU A 355 -29.14 -14.53 -7.77
N ARG A 356 -28.61 -15.76 -7.60
CA ARG A 356 -29.41 -16.92 -7.16
C ARG A 356 -30.03 -16.70 -5.79
N ILE A 357 -29.27 -16.24 -4.81
CA ILE A 357 -29.81 -15.95 -3.46
C ILE A 357 -30.87 -14.87 -3.50
N LYS A 358 -30.70 -13.83 -4.32
CA LYS A 358 -31.72 -12.80 -4.47
C LYS A 358 -33.01 -13.34 -5.11
N SER A 359 -32.89 -14.23 -6.09
CA SER A 359 -34.04 -14.95 -6.66
C SER A 359 -34.72 -15.87 -5.62
N VAL A 360 -33.95 -16.53 -4.75
CA VAL A 360 -34.49 -17.28 -3.61
C VAL A 360 -35.31 -16.37 -2.69
N CYS A 361 -34.78 -15.19 -2.34
CA CYS A 361 -35.51 -14.22 -1.53
C CYS A 361 -36.85 -13.81 -2.16
N GLN A 362 -36.88 -13.54 -3.47
CA GLN A 362 -38.11 -13.19 -4.20
C GLN A 362 -39.15 -14.33 -4.15
N ARG A 363 -38.72 -15.59 -4.32
CA ARG A 363 -39.62 -16.75 -4.25
C ARG A 363 -40.18 -16.99 -2.84
N LEU A 364 -39.35 -16.81 -1.81
CA LEU A 364 -39.79 -16.88 -0.40
C LEU A 364 -40.84 -15.80 -0.10
N GLN A 365 -40.62 -14.57 -0.58
CA GLN A 365 -41.57 -13.46 -0.43
C GLN A 365 -42.88 -13.69 -1.17
N ALA A 366 -42.84 -14.40 -2.31
CA ALA A 366 -44.01 -14.83 -3.07
C ALA A 366 -44.76 -16.01 -2.41
N GLY A 367 -44.21 -16.60 -1.34
CA GLY A 367 -44.86 -17.64 -0.54
C GLY A 367 -44.51 -19.09 -0.91
N ASN A 368 -43.54 -19.32 -1.81
CA ASN A 368 -43.01 -20.68 -2.01
C ASN A 368 -42.14 -21.06 -0.80
N LYS A 369 -42.39 -22.24 -0.21
CA LYS A 369 -41.65 -22.78 0.94
C LYS A 369 -40.90 -24.06 0.65
N ASP A 370 -41.05 -24.64 -0.54
CA ASP A 370 -40.33 -25.87 -0.87
C ASP A 370 -38.90 -25.50 -1.29
N LEU A 371 -37.96 -25.58 -0.33
CA LEU A 371 -36.56 -25.27 -0.59
C LEU A 371 -35.92 -26.19 -1.64
N LYS A 372 -36.45 -27.41 -1.87
CA LYS A 372 -35.94 -28.30 -2.92
C LYS A 372 -36.38 -27.81 -4.29
N GLU A 373 -37.64 -27.40 -4.42
CA GLU A 373 -38.17 -26.79 -5.65
C GLU A 373 -37.44 -25.47 -5.93
N ILE A 374 -37.36 -24.58 -4.94
CA ILE A 374 -36.68 -23.30 -5.06
C ILE A 374 -35.21 -23.49 -5.46
N ALA A 375 -34.50 -24.47 -4.88
CA ALA A 375 -33.12 -24.76 -5.27
C ALA A 375 -33.01 -25.13 -6.75
N LYS A 376 -33.90 -26.00 -7.25
CA LYS A 376 -33.93 -26.40 -8.66
C LYS A 376 -34.20 -25.23 -9.60
N GLU A 377 -35.17 -24.39 -9.28
CA GLU A 377 -35.58 -23.28 -10.14
C GLU A 377 -34.60 -22.09 -10.10
N THR A 378 -33.83 -21.96 -9.03
CA THR A 378 -32.83 -20.89 -8.88
C THR A 378 -31.41 -21.36 -9.25
N GLY A 379 -31.23 -22.57 -9.79
CA GLY A 379 -29.95 -23.06 -10.29
C GLY A 379 -28.99 -23.61 -9.23
N PHE A 380 -29.44 -23.86 -8.00
CA PHE A 380 -28.65 -24.59 -7.02
C PHE A 380 -28.73 -26.11 -7.26
N ILE A 381 -27.56 -26.75 -7.32
CA ILE A 381 -27.46 -28.21 -7.54
C ILE A 381 -28.21 -28.98 -6.44
N HIS A 382 -28.09 -28.53 -5.19
CA HIS A 382 -28.72 -29.16 -4.02
C HIS A 382 -29.15 -28.11 -2.99
N GLU A 383 -30.21 -28.44 -2.24
CA GLU A 383 -30.74 -27.65 -1.11
C GLU A 383 -29.65 -27.28 -0.09
N ASN A 384 -28.75 -28.22 0.25
CA ASN A 384 -27.64 -27.97 1.17
C ASN A 384 -26.70 -26.85 0.70
N LYS A 385 -26.48 -26.72 -0.62
CA LYS A 385 -25.65 -25.65 -1.19
C LYS A 385 -26.38 -24.31 -1.11
N LEU A 386 -27.69 -24.30 -1.40
CA LEU A 386 -28.55 -23.13 -1.23
C LEU A 386 -28.49 -22.64 0.22
N GLN A 387 -28.76 -23.51 1.20
CA GLN A 387 -28.82 -23.12 2.62
C GLN A 387 -27.50 -22.51 3.10
N ARG A 388 -26.36 -23.12 2.74
CA ARG A 388 -25.03 -22.59 3.06
C ARG A 388 -24.79 -21.23 2.43
N SER A 389 -25.01 -21.10 1.12
CA SER A 389 -24.84 -19.83 0.40
C SER A 389 -25.78 -18.74 0.90
N PHE A 390 -27.03 -19.09 1.24
CA PHE A 390 -28.02 -18.18 1.79
C PHE A 390 -27.57 -17.66 3.15
N TYR A 391 -27.13 -18.55 4.04
CA TYR A 391 -26.61 -18.14 5.34
C TYR A 391 -25.37 -17.24 5.22
N THR A 392 -24.42 -17.57 4.32
CA THR A 392 -23.24 -16.74 4.09
C THR A 392 -23.59 -15.32 3.63
N ILE A 393 -24.57 -15.16 2.74
CA ILE A 393 -24.92 -13.85 2.16
C ILE A 393 -25.92 -13.09 3.02
N MET A 394 -26.93 -13.76 3.56
CA MET A 394 -28.04 -13.15 4.30
C MET A 394 -27.82 -13.14 5.82
N GLN A 395 -26.81 -13.86 6.33
CA GLN A 395 -26.49 -13.99 7.76
C GLN A 395 -27.67 -14.56 8.59
N MET A 396 -28.56 -15.32 7.93
CA MET A 396 -29.71 -16.00 8.54
C MET A 396 -30.17 -17.16 7.64
N THR A 397 -31.03 -18.05 8.15
CA THR A 397 -31.60 -19.15 7.37
C THR A 397 -32.76 -18.67 6.47
N PRO A 398 -33.12 -19.41 5.40
CA PRO A 398 -34.29 -19.11 4.58
C PRO A 398 -35.59 -18.96 5.39
N ASP A 399 -35.81 -19.85 6.37
CA ASP A 399 -37.00 -19.81 7.24
C ASP A 399 -37.02 -18.56 8.12
N ALA A 400 -35.88 -18.23 8.75
CA ALA A 400 -35.76 -17.04 9.58
C ALA A 400 -35.97 -15.76 8.76
N TYR A 401 -35.47 -15.74 7.52
CA TYR A 401 -35.71 -14.65 6.58
C TYR A 401 -37.20 -14.48 6.25
N TRP A 402 -37.89 -15.59 5.96
CA TRP A 402 -39.32 -15.57 5.66
C TRP A 402 -40.17 -15.09 6.85
N GLU A 403 -39.88 -15.57 8.06
CA GLU A 403 -40.56 -15.12 9.28
C GLU A 403 -40.34 -13.62 9.54
N LYS A 404 -39.10 -13.14 9.37
CA LYS A 404 -38.78 -11.72 9.49
C LYS A 404 -39.58 -10.88 8.48
N TYR A 405 -39.59 -11.27 7.22
CA TYR A 405 -40.35 -10.58 6.16
C TYR A 405 -41.85 -10.51 6.48
N LYS A 406 -42.43 -11.60 7.00
CA LYS A 406 -43.83 -11.67 7.39
C LYS A 406 -44.16 -10.72 8.56
N GLN A 407 -43.29 -10.63 9.55
CA GLN A 407 -43.44 -9.71 10.68
C GLN A 407 -43.41 -8.25 10.22
N GLU A 408 -42.47 -7.89 9.34
CA GLU A 408 -42.35 -6.54 8.78
C GLU A 408 -43.60 -6.15 7.97
N LYS A 409 -44.14 -7.08 7.16
CA LYS A 409 -45.33 -6.86 6.34
C LYS A 409 -46.65 -6.85 7.13
N SER A 410 -46.66 -7.44 8.33
CA SER A 410 -47.82 -7.40 9.25
C SER A 410 -47.80 -6.17 10.16
N SER A 411 -46.66 -5.46 10.24
CA SER A 411 -46.47 -4.25 11.06
C SER A 411 -46.52 -2.96 10.23
N SER A 412 -46.61 -3.08 8.91
CA SER A 412 -46.76 -1.99 7.93
C SER A 412 -48.19 -2.00 7.40
#